data_AF-A0A9P5PJV4-F1
#
_entry.id   AF-A0A9P5PJV4-F1
#
_cell.length_a   1.000
_cell.length_b   1.000
_cell.length_c   1.000
_cell.angle_alpha   90.00
_cell.angle_beta   90.00
_cell.angle_gamma   90.00
#
_symmetry.space_group_name_H-M   'P 1'
#
loop_
_entity.id
_entity.type
_entity.pdbx_description
1 polymer ?
#
loop_
_entity_poly.entity_id
_entity_poly.type
_entity_poly.pdbx_seq_one_letter_code
_entity_poly.pdbx_strand_id
1 'polypeptide(L)'
;LLFIVCLGDQLSAASRLVNQTIDDTYGDPSTGLMVQYTPSSNSQGGLYWINNEQCDTTLGSCRINPSTNSAFDHTWTQTTYFSDIQNISVGFTFNGTAIYVYLIVTNEPLSSGLVSNVFCDFRLDGEIVGHFSHLIDNSSDVQFNVSAFNRIDLDPGNHEMLIETTGNQSSFIIFDYALYT
;
A
#
# COMPACT_ATOMS: atom_id res chain seq x y z
N LEU A 1 -39.92 48.23 22.28
CA LEU A 1 -39.03 47.38 21.46
C LEU A 1 -38.01 46.75 22.40
N LEU A 2 -38.11 45.45 22.67
CA LEU A 2 -37.09 44.69 23.40
C LEU A 2 -36.26 43.93 22.36
N PHE A 3 -34.97 44.24 22.25
CA PHE A 3 -34.03 43.44 21.46
C PHE A 3 -33.45 42.34 22.37
N ILE A 4 -33.82 41.10 22.09
CA ILE A 4 -33.18 39.92 22.67
C ILE A 4 -31.94 39.65 21.82
N VAL A 5 -30.76 39.84 22.41
CA VAL A 5 -29.48 39.46 21.79
C VAL A 5 -29.27 37.98 22.11
N CYS A 6 -29.48 37.12 21.12
CA CYS A 6 -29.08 35.72 21.20
C CYS A 6 -27.56 35.63 21.03
N LEU A 7 -26.83 35.51 22.15
CA LEU A 7 -25.46 35.03 22.14
C LEU A 7 -25.51 33.54 21.81
N GLY A 8 -25.27 33.21 20.54
CA GLY A 8 -25.12 31.83 20.11
C GLY A 8 -23.76 31.31 20.59
N ASP A 9 -23.77 30.36 21.51
CA ASP A 9 -22.59 29.57 21.86
C ASP A 9 -22.11 28.84 20.60
N GLN A 10 -20.98 29.29 20.05
CA GLN A 10 -20.25 28.53 19.03
C GLN A 10 -19.68 27.29 19.72
N LEU A 11 -20.34 26.14 19.58
CA LEU A 11 -19.73 24.85 19.87
C LEU A 11 -18.54 24.68 18.92
N SER A 12 -17.33 24.89 19.43
CA SER A 12 -16.11 24.45 18.77
C SER A 12 -16.08 22.93 18.83
N ALA A 13 -16.45 22.27 17.74
CA ALA A 13 -16.24 20.85 17.57
C ALA A 13 -14.74 20.60 17.42
N ALA A 14 -14.10 20.09 18.47
CA ALA A 14 -12.72 19.62 18.38
C ALA A 14 -12.71 18.33 17.53
N SER A 15 -12.23 18.45 16.28
CA SER A 15 -11.89 17.28 15.48
C SER A 15 -10.70 16.58 16.15
N ARG A 16 -10.89 15.32 16.56
CA ARG A 16 -9.82 14.51 17.13
C ARG A 16 -9.15 13.77 15.98
N LEU A 17 -7.88 14.05 15.77
CA LEU A 17 -7.03 13.25 14.87
C LEU A 17 -6.93 11.83 15.43
N VAL A 18 -7.34 10.84 14.64
CA VAL A 18 -7.31 9.41 14.98
C VAL A 18 -6.63 8.69 13.82
N ASN A 19 -5.62 7.89 14.14
CA ASN A 19 -4.97 7.07 13.13
C ASN A 19 -5.93 5.96 12.68
N GLN A 20 -6.11 5.85 11.37
CA GLN A 20 -6.84 4.78 10.70
C GLN A 20 -5.85 3.97 9.87
N THR A 21 -6.09 2.67 9.75
CA THR A 21 -5.27 1.77 8.95
C THR A 21 -6.08 1.22 7.80
N ILE A 22 -5.51 1.25 6.60
CA ILE A 22 -6.01 0.61 5.38
C ILE A 22 -5.18 -0.66 5.20
N ASP A 23 -5.80 -1.80 5.42
CA ASP A 23 -5.20 -3.13 5.25
C ASP A 23 -5.20 -3.56 3.78
N ASP A 24 -4.20 -4.33 3.36
CA ASP A 24 -4.08 -4.83 1.98
C ASP A 24 -5.29 -5.66 1.52
N THR A 25 -5.87 -6.45 2.42
CA THR A 25 -6.89 -7.46 2.13
C THR A 25 -8.26 -7.02 2.65
N TYR A 26 -8.32 -6.36 3.81
CA TYR A 26 -9.56 -5.92 4.46
C TYR A 26 -9.90 -4.45 4.21
N GLY A 27 -9.00 -3.67 3.62
CA GLY A 27 -9.24 -2.28 3.25
C GLY A 27 -9.34 -1.33 4.44
N ASP A 28 -10.04 -0.21 4.26
CA ASP A 28 -10.28 0.77 5.31
C ASP A 28 -11.53 0.38 6.13
N PRO A 29 -11.39 0.00 7.41
CA PRO A 29 -12.52 -0.41 8.24
C PRO A 29 -13.48 0.75 8.56
N SER A 30 -13.05 2.01 8.43
CA SER A 30 -13.88 3.18 8.73
C SER A 30 -14.84 3.54 7.58
N THR A 31 -14.45 3.25 6.34
CA THR A 31 -15.23 3.56 5.14
C THR A 31 -15.77 2.31 4.43
N GLY A 32 -15.17 1.14 4.68
CA GLY A 32 -15.43 -0.11 3.95
C GLY A 32 -14.85 -0.13 2.53
N LEU A 33 -14.01 0.83 2.17
CA LEU A 33 -13.36 0.88 0.86
C LEU A 33 -12.19 -0.10 0.82
N MET A 34 -12.10 -0.85 -0.27
CA MET A 34 -11.03 -1.83 -0.49
C MET A 34 -9.88 -1.23 -1.30
N VAL A 35 -8.70 -1.80 -1.10
CA VAL A 35 -7.53 -1.54 -1.95
C VAL A 35 -7.79 -2.06 -3.37
N GLN A 36 -7.40 -1.29 -4.37
CA GLN A 36 -7.52 -1.62 -5.78
C GLN A 36 -6.18 -2.06 -6.34
N TYR A 37 -6.14 -3.28 -6.87
CA TYR A 37 -4.96 -3.88 -7.47
C TYR A 37 -5.15 -3.96 -8.99
N THR A 38 -4.29 -3.28 -9.74
CA THR A 38 -4.43 -3.16 -11.20
C THR A 38 -3.12 -3.41 -11.93
N PRO A 39 -3.14 -4.04 -13.12
CA PRO A 39 -4.23 -4.90 -13.61
C PRO A 39 -4.42 -6.11 -12.69
N SER A 40 -5.66 -6.63 -12.56
CA SER A 40 -5.93 -7.77 -11.68
C SER A 40 -5.52 -9.11 -12.30
N SER A 41 -5.67 -9.26 -13.62
CA SER A 41 -5.35 -10.49 -14.34
C SER A 41 -4.71 -10.24 -15.71
N ASN A 42 -3.99 -11.25 -16.20
CA ASN A 42 -3.39 -11.28 -17.52
C ASN A 42 -4.38 -11.80 -18.59
N SER A 43 -3.97 -11.74 -19.87
CA SER A 43 -4.82 -12.14 -20.99
C SER A 43 -5.16 -13.64 -21.04
N GLN A 44 -4.48 -14.46 -20.25
CA GLN A 44 -4.73 -15.90 -20.09
C GLN A 44 -5.54 -16.22 -18.83
N GLY A 45 -5.99 -15.21 -18.06
CA GLY A 45 -6.79 -15.38 -16.85
C GLY A 45 -5.98 -15.70 -15.59
N GLY A 46 -4.65 -15.63 -15.64
CA GLY A 46 -3.80 -15.68 -14.45
C GLY A 46 -3.85 -14.35 -13.68
N LEU A 47 -3.75 -14.42 -12.36
CA LEU A 47 -3.73 -13.22 -11.51
C LEU A 47 -2.34 -12.57 -11.53
N TYR A 48 -2.29 -11.24 -11.58
CA TYR A 48 -1.04 -10.50 -11.36
C TYR A 48 -0.77 -10.27 -9.89
N TRP A 49 -1.82 -10.06 -9.11
CA TRP A 49 -1.76 -9.84 -7.67
C TRP A 49 -2.24 -11.09 -6.94
N ILE A 50 -1.44 -11.56 -5.99
CA ILE A 50 -1.67 -12.79 -5.22
C ILE A 50 -1.66 -12.40 -3.75
N ASN A 51 -2.75 -12.64 -3.04
CA ASN A 51 -2.77 -12.48 -1.59
C ASN A 51 -2.19 -13.71 -0.88
N ASN A 52 -1.94 -13.59 0.42
CA ASN A 52 -1.43 -14.68 1.26
C ASN A 52 -2.28 -15.98 1.17
N GLU A 53 -3.60 -15.89 1.06
CA GLU A 53 -4.49 -17.05 0.92
C GLU A 53 -4.37 -17.75 -0.43
N GLN A 54 -4.06 -17.00 -1.49
CA GLN A 54 -3.85 -17.50 -2.86
C GLN A 54 -2.42 -18.00 -3.09
N CYS A 55 -1.49 -17.68 -2.19
CA CYS A 55 -0.08 -18.07 -2.27
C CYS A 55 0.13 -19.52 -1.80
N ASP A 56 0.14 -20.45 -2.75
CA ASP A 56 0.45 -21.86 -2.55
C ASP A 56 1.77 -22.21 -3.23
N THR A 57 2.80 -22.39 -2.39
CA THR A 57 4.15 -22.78 -2.83
C THR A 57 4.23 -24.22 -3.37
N THR A 58 3.26 -25.08 -3.05
CA THR A 58 3.19 -26.48 -3.51
C THR A 58 2.57 -26.60 -4.89
N LEU A 59 1.61 -25.73 -5.20
CA LEU A 59 0.99 -25.60 -6.53
C LEU A 59 1.74 -24.61 -7.43
N GLY A 60 2.65 -23.82 -6.86
CA GLY A 60 3.51 -22.89 -7.59
C GLY A 60 2.83 -21.58 -7.97
N SER A 61 1.70 -21.21 -7.34
CA SER A 61 1.06 -19.91 -7.55
C SER A 61 1.89 -18.75 -7.02
N CYS A 62 2.79 -19.03 -6.06
CA CYS A 62 3.82 -18.12 -5.58
C CYS A 62 5.09 -18.89 -5.22
N ARG A 63 6.21 -18.17 -5.06
CA ARG A 63 7.50 -18.74 -4.62
C ARG A 63 8.02 -18.10 -3.33
N ILE A 64 7.68 -16.85 -3.11
CA ILE A 64 7.99 -16.09 -1.91
C ILE A 64 6.71 -16.05 -1.07
N ASN A 65 6.80 -16.46 0.19
CA ASN A 65 5.68 -16.59 1.11
C ASN A 65 6.07 -16.08 2.51
N PRO A 66 6.05 -14.74 2.73
CA PRO A 66 6.34 -14.16 4.03
C PRO A 66 5.38 -14.68 5.11
N SER A 67 5.88 -14.82 6.35
CA SER A 67 5.03 -15.21 7.47
C SER A 67 3.94 -14.18 7.72
N THR A 68 2.68 -14.63 7.72
CA THR A 68 1.52 -13.79 8.06
C THR A 68 1.54 -13.32 9.52
N ASN A 69 2.26 -13.99 10.42
CA ASN A 69 2.30 -13.60 11.83
C ASN A 69 2.94 -12.22 12.09
N SER A 70 3.75 -11.74 11.14
CA SER A 70 4.45 -10.44 11.26
C SER A 70 3.87 -9.35 10.37
N ALA A 71 2.97 -9.71 9.45
CA ALA A 71 2.22 -8.78 8.62
C ALA A 71 1.07 -8.16 9.42
N PHE A 72 0.64 -6.97 9.03
CA PHE A 72 -0.53 -6.33 9.62
C PHE A 72 -1.78 -7.16 9.29
N ASP A 73 -2.65 -7.28 10.30
CA ASP A 73 -3.87 -8.12 10.29
C ASP A 73 -3.72 -9.55 9.71
N HIS A 74 -2.49 -10.07 9.74
CA HIS A 74 -2.12 -11.37 9.19
C HIS A 74 -2.34 -11.57 7.68
N THR A 75 -2.40 -10.48 6.92
CA THR A 75 -2.59 -10.49 5.47
C THR A 75 -1.49 -9.71 4.75
N TRP A 76 -1.35 -9.97 3.45
CA TRP A 76 -0.52 -9.20 2.54
C TRP A 76 -0.89 -9.57 1.11
N THR A 77 -0.63 -8.65 0.18
CA THR A 77 -0.87 -8.85 -1.25
C THR A 77 0.36 -8.51 -2.05
N GLN A 78 0.80 -9.45 -2.89
CA GLN A 78 2.08 -9.35 -3.60
C GLN A 78 1.93 -9.45 -5.11
N THR A 79 2.93 -8.93 -5.82
CA THR A 79 3.09 -9.12 -7.26
C THR A 79 4.56 -9.06 -7.68
N THR A 80 4.88 -9.68 -8.82
CA THR A 80 6.14 -9.49 -9.52
C THR A 80 5.90 -8.71 -10.80
N TYR A 81 6.53 -7.55 -10.90
CA TYR A 81 6.54 -6.72 -12.09
C TYR A 81 7.67 -7.09 -13.03
N PHE A 82 7.34 -7.22 -14.31
CA PHE A 82 8.26 -7.24 -15.45
C PHE A 82 7.81 -6.20 -16.48
N SER A 83 8.73 -5.72 -17.30
CA SER A 83 8.49 -4.59 -18.22
C SER A 83 7.39 -4.84 -19.27
N ASP A 84 7.10 -6.11 -19.59
CA ASP A 84 6.04 -6.50 -20.51
C ASP A 84 4.62 -6.27 -19.94
N ILE A 85 4.49 -6.17 -18.62
CA ILE A 85 3.23 -5.78 -17.93
C ILE A 85 2.91 -4.30 -18.16
N GLN A 86 3.91 -3.48 -18.52
CA GLN A 86 3.84 -2.03 -18.72
C GLN A 86 3.64 -1.23 -17.42
N ASN A 87 2.56 -1.48 -16.69
CA ASN A 87 2.26 -0.83 -15.41
C ASN A 87 1.53 -1.79 -14.47
N ILE A 88 1.87 -1.74 -13.18
CA ILE A 88 1.15 -2.42 -12.10
C ILE A 88 1.05 -1.49 -10.89
N SER A 89 -0.10 -1.46 -10.22
CA SER A 89 -0.33 -0.52 -9.13
C SER A 89 -1.28 -0.99 -8.03
N VAL A 90 -1.08 -0.41 -6.85
CA VAL A 90 -1.95 -0.47 -5.67
C VAL A 90 -2.57 0.92 -5.49
N GLY A 91 -3.90 1.02 -5.51
CA GLY A 91 -4.63 2.27 -5.36
C GLY A 91 -5.61 2.22 -4.19
N PHE A 92 -5.68 3.31 -3.43
CA PHE A 92 -6.68 3.49 -2.38
C PHE A 92 -6.93 4.97 -2.11
N THR A 93 -8.04 5.27 -1.46
CA THR A 93 -8.40 6.63 -1.06
C THR A 93 -8.46 6.74 0.46
N PHE A 94 -8.19 7.93 0.97
CA PHE A 94 -8.27 8.22 2.41
C PHE A 94 -8.76 9.66 2.63
N ASN A 95 -9.32 9.94 3.81
CA ASN A 95 -9.71 11.30 4.19
C ASN A 95 -8.90 11.73 5.41
N GLY A 96 -7.92 12.59 5.23
CA GLY A 96 -6.97 12.92 6.28
C GLY A 96 -6.05 14.08 5.93
N THR A 97 -5.00 14.18 6.73
CA THR A 97 -3.96 15.21 6.73
C THR A 97 -2.55 14.61 6.68
N ALA A 98 -2.44 13.29 6.90
CA ALA A 98 -1.19 12.56 6.78
C ALA A 98 -1.43 11.14 6.23
N ILE A 99 -0.41 10.58 5.58
CA ILE A 99 -0.39 9.20 5.07
C ILE A 99 1.00 8.60 5.27
N TYR A 100 1.04 7.32 5.64
CA TYR A 100 2.24 6.49 5.79
C TYR A 100 1.98 5.16 5.09
N VAL A 101 2.90 4.72 4.25
CA VAL A 101 2.77 3.47 3.49
C VAL A 101 3.84 2.49 3.94
N TYR A 102 3.43 1.26 4.23
CA TYR A 102 4.30 0.19 4.72
C TYR A 102 4.27 -1.00 3.75
N LEU A 103 5.48 -1.47 3.42
CA LEU A 103 5.69 -2.64 2.57
C LEU A 103 6.35 -3.75 3.38
N ILE A 104 6.22 -4.97 2.88
CA ILE A 104 7.09 -6.10 3.26
C ILE A 104 8.18 -6.20 2.19
N VAL A 105 9.43 -6.32 2.63
CA VAL A 105 10.59 -6.42 1.74
C VAL A 105 11.30 -7.73 1.99
N THR A 106 11.61 -8.45 0.92
CA THR A 106 12.38 -9.70 0.97
C THR A 106 13.76 -9.49 0.38
N ASN A 107 14.75 -10.25 0.84
CA ASN A 107 16.11 -10.27 0.31
C ASN A 107 16.47 -11.64 -0.26
N GLU A 108 15.65 -12.16 -1.18
CA GLU A 108 15.94 -13.44 -1.82
C GLU A 108 17.34 -13.41 -2.46
N PRO A 109 18.17 -14.43 -2.21
CA PRO A 109 19.54 -14.44 -2.69
C PRO A 109 19.55 -14.55 -4.22
N LEU A 110 20.53 -13.92 -4.89
CA LEU A 110 20.65 -13.97 -6.36
C LEU A 110 20.64 -15.40 -6.94
N SER A 111 21.13 -16.38 -6.18
CA SER A 111 21.14 -17.78 -6.57
C SER A 111 19.77 -18.44 -6.67
N SER A 112 18.71 -17.84 -6.11
CA SER A 112 17.33 -18.36 -6.20
C SER A 112 16.71 -18.14 -7.58
N GLY A 113 17.22 -17.16 -8.34
CA GLY A 113 16.63 -16.72 -9.61
C GLY A 113 15.31 -15.96 -9.44
N LEU A 114 14.91 -15.61 -8.21
CA LEU A 114 13.71 -14.84 -7.92
C LEU A 114 13.99 -13.33 -7.97
N VAL A 115 12.99 -12.55 -8.39
CA VAL A 115 13.03 -11.08 -8.28
C VAL A 115 12.64 -10.71 -6.85
N SER A 116 13.46 -9.88 -6.23
CA SER A 116 13.21 -9.40 -4.86
C SER A 116 13.67 -7.95 -4.63
N ASN A 117 14.11 -7.27 -5.70
CA ASN A 117 14.29 -5.81 -5.66
C ASN A 117 12.92 -5.14 -5.66
N VAL A 118 12.82 -3.95 -5.08
CA VAL A 118 11.61 -3.14 -5.07
C VAL A 118 11.92 -1.81 -5.75
N PHE A 119 11.08 -1.41 -6.69
CA PHE A 119 11.07 -0.08 -7.30
C PHE A 119 9.62 0.32 -7.46
N CYS A 120 9.20 1.44 -6.88
CA CYS A 120 7.88 2.01 -7.09
C CYS A 120 7.86 3.52 -6.89
N ASP A 121 6.94 4.18 -7.57
CA ASP A 121 6.63 5.59 -7.40
C ASP A 121 5.32 5.75 -6.62
N PHE A 122 5.23 6.83 -5.85
CA PHE A 122 4.03 7.21 -5.13
C PHE A 122 3.41 8.42 -5.80
N ARG A 123 2.17 8.27 -6.26
CA ARG A 123 1.34 9.40 -6.65
C ARG A 123 0.34 9.72 -5.56
N LEU A 124 0.23 11.01 -5.27
CA LEU A 124 -0.81 11.55 -4.41
C LEU A 124 -1.61 12.56 -5.24
N ASP A 125 -2.91 12.33 -5.37
CA ASP A 125 -3.84 13.16 -6.15
C ASP A 125 -3.38 13.38 -7.62
N GLY A 126 -2.81 12.33 -8.22
CA GLY A 126 -2.34 12.31 -9.61
C GLY A 126 -0.88 12.74 -9.82
N GLU A 127 -0.25 13.38 -8.83
CA GLU A 127 1.12 13.88 -8.90
C GLU A 127 2.12 12.93 -8.27
N ILE A 128 3.26 12.67 -8.93
CA ILE A 128 4.35 11.89 -8.32
C ILE A 128 4.95 12.71 -7.17
N VAL A 129 4.89 12.18 -5.96
CA VAL A 129 5.35 12.84 -4.72
C VAL A 129 6.51 12.11 -4.03
N GLY A 130 6.88 10.92 -4.51
CA GLY A 130 7.98 10.15 -3.94
C GLY A 130 8.32 8.91 -4.77
N HIS A 131 9.47 8.32 -4.43
CA HIS A 131 9.97 7.08 -5.01
C HIS A 131 10.54 6.22 -3.89
N PHE A 132 10.35 4.90 -3.97
CA PHE A 132 10.99 3.92 -3.10
C PHE A 132 11.78 2.92 -3.93
N SER A 133 13.00 2.65 -3.47
CA SER A 133 13.84 1.60 -4.04
C SER A 133 14.48 0.76 -2.94
N HIS A 134 14.50 -0.55 -3.16
CA HIS A 134 15.21 -1.52 -2.35
C HIS A 134 15.98 -2.47 -3.26
N LEU A 135 17.27 -2.62 -2.99
CA LEU A 135 18.11 -3.59 -3.68
C LEU A 135 18.42 -4.74 -2.74
N ILE A 136 18.37 -5.96 -3.25
CA ILE A 136 18.75 -7.14 -2.49
C ILE A 136 20.20 -7.04 -1.99
N ASP A 137 20.42 -7.52 -0.77
CA ASP A 137 21.73 -7.51 -0.10
C ASP A 137 22.28 -8.92 0.16
N ASN A 138 21.60 -9.97 -0.33
CA ASN A 138 21.87 -11.40 -0.09
C ASN A 138 21.76 -11.85 1.38
N SER A 139 21.06 -11.11 2.24
CA SER A 139 20.80 -11.53 3.62
C SER A 139 19.84 -12.71 3.75
N SER A 140 18.98 -12.95 2.75
CA SER A 140 17.83 -13.87 2.85
C SER A 140 16.80 -13.48 3.92
N ASP A 141 16.87 -12.23 4.41
CA ASP A 141 15.96 -11.73 5.43
C ASP A 141 14.64 -11.23 4.82
N VAL A 142 13.58 -11.28 5.65
CA VAL A 142 12.29 -10.65 5.38
C VAL A 142 12.09 -9.51 6.38
N GLN A 143 11.85 -8.31 5.88
CA GLN A 143 11.63 -7.10 6.65
C GLN A 143 10.15 -6.73 6.57
N PHE A 144 9.49 -6.68 7.72
CA PHE A 144 8.10 -6.22 7.87
C PHE A 144 8.08 -4.77 8.36
N ASN A 145 6.96 -4.07 8.17
CA ASN A 145 6.79 -2.67 8.58
C ASN A 145 7.84 -1.73 7.96
N VAL A 146 8.27 -1.97 6.73
CA VAL A 146 9.21 -1.08 6.03
C VAL A 146 8.46 0.18 5.61
N SER A 147 8.80 1.32 6.23
CA SER A 147 8.22 2.62 5.86
C SER A 147 8.74 3.04 4.48
N ALA A 148 7.91 2.81 3.46
CA ALA A 148 8.28 3.07 2.06
C ALA A 148 7.99 4.51 1.66
N PHE A 149 6.95 5.12 2.25
CA PHE A 149 6.58 6.51 1.99
C PHE A 149 5.85 7.12 3.19
N ASN A 150 5.98 8.44 3.36
CA ASN A 150 5.12 9.21 4.26
C ASN A 150 4.96 10.66 3.79
N ARG A 151 3.84 11.28 4.19
CA ARG A 151 3.55 12.70 4.02
C ARG A 151 2.66 13.17 5.16
N ILE A 152 3.02 14.27 5.83
CA ILE A 152 2.40 14.65 7.13
C ILE A 152 1.76 16.05 7.16
N ASP A 153 1.73 16.75 6.03
CA ASP A 153 1.21 18.12 5.90
C ASP A 153 0.30 18.24 4.68
N LEU A 154 -0.72 17.38 4.61
CA LEU A 154 -1.75 17.43 3.56
C LEU A 154 -2.87 18.38 3.96
N ASP A 155 -3.47 19.03 2.96
CA ASP A 155 -4.69 19.79 3.18
C ASP A 155 -5.80 18.85 3.65
N PRO A 156 -6.58 19.18 4.70
CA PRO A 156 -7.62 18.29 5.19
C PRO A 156 -8.64 17.94 4.10
N GLY A 157 -8.76 16.66 3.78
CA GLY A 157 -9.75 16.22 2.81
C GLY A 157 -9.52 14.81 2.27
N ASN A 158 -10.26 14.49 1.21
CA ASN A 158 -10.10 13.23 0.49
C ASN A 158 -8.87 13.31 -0.41
N HIS A 159 -8.06 12.27 -0.36
CA HIS A 159 -6.90 12.07 -1.20
C HIS A 159 -6.92 10.69 -1.86
N GLU A 160 -6.26 10.58 -3.00
CA GLU A 160 -6.00 9.33 -3.71
C GLU A 160 -4.51 9.01 -3.68
N MET A 161 -4.17 7.82 -3.17
CA MET A 161 -2.82 7.27 -3.21
C MET A 161 -2.73 6.20 -4.29
N LEU A 162 -1.70 6.28 -5.12
CA LEU A 162 -1.33 5.23 -6.06
C LEU A 162 0.14 4.87 -5.88
N ILE A 163 0.41 3.61 -5.55
CA ILE A 163 1.74 3.01 -5.56
C ILE A 163 1.88 2.33 -6.91
N GLU A 164 2.72 2.86 -7.80
CA GLU A 164 2.85 2.36 -9.17
C GLU A 164 4.26 1.86 -9.46
N THR A 165 4.36 0.81 -10.27
CA THR A 165 5.62 0.30 -10.79
C THR A 165 5.56 0.29 -12.30
N THR A 166 6.49 1.01 -12.94
CA THR A 166 6.60 1.13 -14.40
C THR A 166 8.05 1.03 -14.86
N GLY A 167 8.26 0.98 -16.17
CA GLY A 167 9.58 1.04 -16.79
C GLY A 167 10.23 -0.34 -17.00
N ASN A 168 11.57 -0.37 -16.95
CA ASN A 168 12.34 -1.54 -17.37
C ASN A 168 12.90 -2.37 -16.21
N GLN A 169 12.73 -1.92 -14.97
CA GLN A 169 13.28 -2.59 -13.80
C GLN A 169 12.26 -3.59 -13.27
N SER A 170 12.64 -4.87 -13.18
CA SER A 170 11.83 -5.87 -12.49
C SER A 170 11.74 -5.53 -11.01
N SER A 171 10.54 -5.64 -10.45
CA SER A 171 10.23 -5.26 -9.06
C SER A 171 9.36 -6.33 -8.42
N PHE A 172 9.51 -6.54 -7.12
CA PHE A 172 8.66 -7.41 -6.33
C PHE A 172 8.01 -6.59 -5.22
N ILE A 173 6.71 -6.38 -5.33
CA ILE A 173 5.95 -5.50 -4.44
C ILE A 173 5.11 -6.37 -3.52
N ILE A 174 5.20 -6.13 -2.21
CA ILE A 174 4.32 -6.70 -1.20
C ILE A 174 3.73 -5.56 -0.39
N PHE A 175 2.47 -5.24 -0.66
CA PHE A 175 1.72 -4.25 0.10
C PHE A 175 1.13 -4.91 1.36
N ASP A 176 1.32 -4.24 2.49
CA ASP A 176 0.91 -4.72 3.82
C ASP A 176 -0.19 -3.80 4.37
N TYR A 177 0.12 -2.51 4.58
CA TYR A 177 -0.89 -1.55 5.00
C TYR A 177 -0.47 -0.10 4.75
N ALA A 178 -1.44 0.80 4.86
CA ALA A 178 -1.22 2.23 4.97
C ALA A 178 -1.91 2.79 6.22
N LEU A 179 -1.33 3.82 6.82
CA LEU A 179 -1.89 4.52 7.98
C LEU A 179 -2.13 5.98 7.61
N TYR A 180 -3.32 6.51 7.91
CA TYR A 180 -3.64 7.92 7.72
C TYR A 180 -4.19 8.55 9.01
N THR A 181 -4.14 9.88 9.07
CA THR A 181 -4.56 10.68 10.24
C THR A 181 -5.43 11.85 9.83
#